data_AF-A0A0G8EYM2-F1
#
_entry.id   AF-A0A0G8EYM2-F1
#
_cell.length_a   1.000
_cell.length_b   1.000
_cell.length_c   1.000
_cell.angle_alpha   90.00
_cell.angle_beta   90.00
_cell.angle_gamma   90.00
#
_symmetry.space_group_name_H-M   'P 1'
#
loop_
_entity.id
_entity.type
_entity.pdbx_description
1 polymer ?
#
loop_
_entity_poly.entity_id
_entity_poly.type
_entity_poly.pdbx_seq_one_letter_code
_entity_poly.pdbx_strand_id
1 'polypeptide(L)'
;MRQFKLTFEIDSVITFEEDFTIEEIKFYSKNNTLYAEILVNEEDVMLAQQKAWERIKSVCSPISYIYRRTLNYKIHQINEINNKSFNGCTMQSFEAKLIVRKKMTLDKIEKITRISNIMYENEDVMKVLSLVNRDDFGTWFNLYKVYELIDQKKGIIYKKNWMSRKQLNLFTRTANHPVAGGFEARHLLDKTEPPENPMELKEATELFYDVIEQWINYLSDKQMTS
;
A
#
# COMPACT_ATOMS: atom_id res chain seq x y z
N MET A 1 -12.27 -26.63 -12.31
CA MET A 1 -11.44 -25.42 -12.19
C MET A 1 -10.75 -25.16 -13.51
N ARG A 2 -10.83 -23.92 -13.99
CA ARG A 2 -10.14 -23.43 -15.19
C ARG A 2 -8.95 -22.60 -14.74
N GLN A 3 -7.88 -22.57 -15.55
CA GLN A 3 -6.72 -21.75 -15.25
C GLN A 3 -6.78 -20.47 -16.08
N PHE A 4 -6.59 -19.32 -15.43
CA PHE A 4 -6.54 -18.02 -16.08
C PHE A 4 -5.19 -17.36 -15.84
N LYS A 5 -4.62 -16.76 -16.89
CA LYS A 5 -3.50 -15.85 -16.80
C LYS A 5 -3.99 -14.42 -16.93
N LEU A 6 -3.77 -13.63 -15.88
CA LEU A 6 -4.06 -12.19 -15.88
C LEU A 6 -2.76 -11.42 -15.96
N THR A 7 -2.72 -10.44 -16.86
CA THR A 7 -1.62 -9.52 -17.03
C THR A 7 -2.09 -8.14 -16.62
N PHE A 8 -1.41 -7.52 -15.67
CA PHE A 8 -1.62 -6.15 -15.23
C PHE A 8 -0.56 -5.25 -15.86
N GLU A 9 -0.97 -4.09 -16.32
CA GLU A 9 -0.08 -2.98 -16.63
C GLU A 9 0.03 -2.12 -15.37
N ILE A 10 1.26 -1.85 -14.94
CA ILE A 10 1.57 -1.09 -13.74
C ILE A 10 2.29 0.19 -14.14
N ASP A 11 1.94 1.29 -13.48
CA ASP A 11 2.62 2.57 -13.61
C ASP A 11 4.14 2.41 -13.48
N SER A 12 4.87 2.82 -14.52
CA SER A 12 6.32 2.61 -14.68
C SER A 12 7.19 3.55 -13.85
N VAL A 13 6.66 4.04 -12.72
CA VAL A 13 7.38 4.92 -11.78
C VAL A 13 8.53 4.18 -11.07
N ILE A 14 8.55 2.86 -11.17
CA ILE A 14 9.58 1.97 -10.63
C ILE A 14 10.21 1.19 -11.77
N THR A 15 11.54 1.08 -11.77
CA THR A 15 12.27 0.16 -12.65
C THR A 15 12.85 -0.99 -11.88
N PHE A 16 12.76 -2.14 -12.51
CA PHE A 16 13.40 -3.37 -12.07
C PHE A 16 14.56 -3.66 -13.00
N GLU A 17 15.69 -4.10 -12.44
CA GLU A 17 16.87 -4.44 -13.23
C GLU A 17 16.63 -5.70 -14.07
N GLU A 18 15.83 -6.61 -13.54
CA GLU A 18 15.52 -7.91 -14.11
C GLU A 18 14.06 -8.30 -13.80
N ASP A 19 13.55 -9.31 -14.50
CA ASP A 19 12.30 -9.97 -14.15
C ASP A 19 12.43 -10.57 -12.74
N PHE A 20 11.39 -10.44 -11.92
CA PHE A 20 11.35 -11.03 -10.58
C PHE A 20 9.95 -11.51 -10.24
N THR A 21 9.84 -12.29 -9.17
CA THR A 21 8.58 -12.86 -8.72
C THR A 21 8.36 -12.52 -7.25
N ILE A 22 7.16 -12.04 -6.90
CA ILE A 22 6.71 -11.86 -5.51
C ILE A 22 5.37 -12.55 -5.38
N GLU A 23 5.23 -13.46 -4.42
CA GLU A 23 3.97 -14.21 -4.17
C GLU A 23 3.38 -14.86 -5.44
N GLU A 24 4.25 -15.47 -6.27
CA GLU A 24 3.91 -16.07 -7.58
C GLU A 24 3.44 -15.08 -8.66
N ILE A 25 3.51 -13.78 -8.39
CA ILE A 25 3.26 -12.72 -9.36
C ILE A 25 4.59 -12.41 -10.06
N LYS A 26 4.65 -12.68 -11.36
CA LYS A 26 5.83 -12.39 -12.17
C LYS A 26 5.79 -10.94 -12.64
N PHE A 27 6.77 -10.14 -12.27
CA PHE A 27 6.96 -8.77 -12.75
C PHE A 27 8.03 -8.73 -13.84
N TYR A 28 7.76 -8.01 -14.92
CA TYR A 28 8.71 -7.84 -16.02
C TYR A 28 8.47 -6.53 -16.77
N SER A 29 9.51 -6.01 -17.41
CA SER A 29 9.41 -4.81 -18.24
C SER A 29 9.39 -5.16 -19.72
N LYS A 30 8.43 -4.62 -20.47
CA LYS A 30 8.37 -4.74 -21.93
C LYS A 30 8.02 -3.38 -22.53
N ASN A 31 8.83 -2.92 -23.49
CA ASN A 31 8.65 -1.61 -24.15
C ASN A 31 8.50 -0.44 -23.17
N ASN A 32 9.31 -0.39 -22.11
CA ASN A 32 9.23 0.60 -21.03
C ASN A 32 7.94 0.60 -20.19
N THR A 33 7.08 -0.40 -20.37
CA THR A 33 5.92 -0.63 -19.54
C THR A 33 6.20 -1.77 -18.58
N LEU A 34 5.81 -1.58 -17.32
CA LEU A 34 5.92 -2.60 -16.31
C LEU A 34 4.66 -3.46 -16.33
N TYR A 35 4.85 -4.78 -16.36
CA TYR A 35 3.77 -5.74 -16.30
C TYR A 35 3.90 -6.63 -15.07
N ALA A 36 2.75 -7.09 -14.56
CA ALA A 36 2.66 -8.17 -13.59
C ALA A 36 1.75 -9.28 -14.13
N GLU A 37 2.22 -10.52 -14.09
CA GLU A 37 1.48 -11.71 -14.51
C GLU A 37 1.11 -12.57 -13.31
N ILE A 38 -0.15 -12.96 -13.24
CA ILE A 38 -0.71 -13.81 -12.19
C ILE A 38 -1.42 -14.99 -12.83
N LEU A 39 -1.15 -16.19 -12.33
CA LEU A 39 -1.92 -17.39 -12.64
C LEU A 39 -2.92 -17.64 -11.50
N VAL A 40 -4.19 -17.83 -11.86
CA VAL A 40 -5.27 -18.16 -10.91
C VAL A 40 -6.08 -19.33 -11.45
N ASN A 41 -6.54 -20.20 -10.55
CA ASN A 41 -7.42 -21.31 -10.89
C ASN A 41 -8.79 -21.05 -10.28
N GLU A 42 -9.80 -20.83 -11.11
CA GLU A 42 -11.16 -20.47 -10.68
C GLU A 42 -12.22 -21.08 -11.60
N GLU A 43 -13.49 -20.97 -11.21
CA GLU A 43 -14.61 -21.54 -11.98
C GLU A 43 -14.90 -20.71 -13.25
N ASP A 44 -14.77 -19.40 -13.16
CA ASP A 44 -15.04 -18.45 -14.22
C ASP A 44 -14.09 -17.23 -14.19
N VAL A 45 -14.20 -16.41 -15.24
CA VAL A 45 -13.35 -15.23 -15.46
C VAL A 45 -13.56 -14.12 -14.42
N MET A 46 -14.77 -13.97 -13.87
CA MET A 46 -15.09 -12.95 -12.87
C MET A 46 -14.45 -13.27 -11.53
N LEU A 47 -14.55 -14.53 -11.09
CA LEU A 47 -13.87 -15.02 -9.89
C LEU A 47 -12.35 -14.95 -10.04
N ALA A 48 -11.83 -15.35 -11.21
CA ALA A 48 -10.41 -15.21 -11.54
C ALA A 48 -9.93 -13.75 -11.45
N GLN A 49 -10.72 -12.83 -12.00
CA GLN A 49 -10.45 -11.40 -11.94
C GLN A 49 -10.44 -10.89 -10.50
N GLN A 50 -11.44 -11.22 -9.69
CA GLN A 50 -11.51 -10.79 -8.29
C GLN A 50 -10.27 -11.26 -7.51
N LYS A 51 -9.95 -12.55 -7.60
CA LYS A 51 -8.80 -13.12 -6.89
C LYS A 51 -7.47 -12.52 -7.34
N ALA A 52 -7.32 -12.27 -8.64
CA ALA A 52 -6.13 -11.62 -9.16
C ALA A 52 -6.03 -10.16 -8.69
N TRP A 53 -7.15 -9.43 -8.60
CA TRP A 53 -7.19 -8.07 -8.02
C TRP A 53 -6.75 -8.06 -6.56
N GLU A 54 -7.18 -9.04 -5.77
CA GLU A 54 -6.78 -9.18 -4.37
C GLU A 54 -5.27 -9.46 -4.26
N ARG A 55 -4.74 -10.39 -5.07
CA ARG A 55 -3.29 -10.70 -5.10
C ARG A 55 -2.43 -9.54 -5.60
N ILE A 56 -2.82 -8.87 -6.70
CA ILE A 56 -2.04 -7.73 -7.17
C ILE A 56 -2.05 -6.60 -6.13
N LYS A 57 -3.17 -6.42 -5.40
CA LYS A 57 -3.28 -5.43 -4.33
C LYS A 57 -2.40 -5.78 -3.13
N SER A 58 -2.26 -7.07 -2.75
CA SER A 58 -1.39 -7.49 -1.65
C SER A 58 0.09 -7.22 -1.93
N VAL A 59 0.50 -7.19 -3.20
CA VAL A 59 1.89 -6.91 -3.60
C VAL A 59 2.12 -5.44 -3.95
N CYS A 60 1.23 -4.79 -4.71
CA CYS A 60 1.40 -3.39 -5.08
C CYS A 60 1.24 -2.44 -3.89
N SER A 61 0.46 -2.81 -2.86
CA SER A 61 0.26 -1.93 -1.69
C SER A 61 1.55 -1.73 -0.87
N PRO A 62 2.33 -2.77 -0.54
CA PRO A 62 3.64 -2.61 0.09
C PRO A 62 4.66 -1.88 -0.78
N ILE A 63 4.63 -2.09 -2.10
CA ILE A 63 5.52 -1.35 -3.01
C ILE A 63 5.19 0.15 -2.94
N SER A 64 3.93 0.52 -3.08
CA SER A 64 3.47 1.92 -2.98
C SER A 64 3.89 2.56 -1.65
N TYR A 65 3.73 1.83 -0.55
CA TYR A 65 4.18 2.24 0.79
C TYR A 65 5.70 2.49 0.85
N ILE A 66 6.53 1.54 0.42
CA ILE A 66 7.99 1.64 0.48
C ILE A 66 8.52 2.81 -0.36
N TYR A 67 7.91 3.05 -1.52
CA TYR A 67 8.32 4.14 -2.40
C TYR A 67 7.63 5.47 -2.11
N ARG A 68 6.67 5.48 -1.16
CA ARG A 68 5.78 6.61 -0.84
C ARG A 68 5.16 7.20 -2.10
N ARG A 69 4.65 6.34 -2.97
CA ARG A 69 4.04 6.71 -4.25
C ARG A 69 2.92 5.77 -4.62
N THR A 70 1.76 6.34 -4.91
CA THR A 70 0.62 5.64 -5.48
C THR A 70 1.04 4.88 -6.74
N LEU A 71 0.79 3.59 -6.75
CA LEU A 71 0.94 2.74 -7.92
C LEU A 71 -0.42 2.48 -8.52
N ASN A 72 -0.65 3.00 -9.73
CA ASN A 72 -1.82 2.60 -10.49
C ASN A 72 -1.49 1.32 -11.25
N TYR A 73 -2.48 0.43 -11.28
CA TYR A 73 -2.41 -0.79 -12.07
C TYR A 73 -3.78 -1.09 -12.62
N LYS A 74 -3.81 -1.60 -13.85
CA LYS A 74 -5.04 -1.98 -14.55
C LYS A 74 -4.84 -3.34 -15.19
N ILE A 75 -5.93 -4.10 -15.31
CA ILE A 75 -5.90 -5.33 -16.10
C ILE A 75 -5.63 -4.94 -17.56
N HIS A 76 -4.53 -5.44 -18.10
CA HIS A 76 -4.17 -5.32 -19.51
C HIS A 76 -4.79 -6.46 -20.32
N GLN A 77 -4.76 -7.68 -19.78
CA GLN A 77 -5.24 -8.87 -20.49
C GLN A 77 -5.68 -9.97 -19.51
N ILE A 78 -6.70 -10.74 -19.89
CA ILE A 78 -7.12 -11.99 -19.21
C ILE A 78 -7.19 -13.08 -20.27
N ASN A 79 -6.49 -14.19 -20.05
CA ASN A 79 -6.52 -15.36 -20.92
C ASN A 79 -6.90 -16.59 -20.12
N GLU A 80 -7.97 -17.30 -20.51
CA GLU A 80 -8.16 -18.69 -20.07
C GLU A 80 -7.09 -19.55 -20.75
N ILE A 81 -6.26 -20.25 -19.98
CA ILE A 81 -5.20 -21.10 -20.50
C ILE A 81 -5.85 -22.40 -20.97
N ASN A 82 -6.22 -22.42 -22.24
CA ASN A 82 -6.52 -23.62 -23.03
C ASN A 82 -5.55 -23.66 -24.22
N ASN A 83 -5.02 -24.83 -24.57
CA ASN A 83 -3.92 -25.07 -25.54
C ASN A 83 -4.20 -24.62 -27.00
N LYS A 84 -4.51 -23.35 -27.29
CA LYS A 84 -4.47 -22.80 -28.66
C LYS A 84 -3.97 -21.35 -28.68
N SER A 85 -2.97 -21.18 -29.53
CA SER A 85 -2.17 -19.99 -29.81
C SER A 85 -2.97 -18.74 -30.23
N PHE A 86 -2.45 -17.58 -29.85
CA PHE A 86 -2.95 -16.26 -30.26
C PHE A 86 -1.92 -15.57 -31.17
N ASN A 87 -2.39 -14.88 -32.22
CA ASN A 87 -1.55 -14.10 -33.14
C ASN A 87 -2.21 -12.73 -33.40
N GLY A 88 -1.40 -11.66 -33.34
CA GLY A 88 -1.79 -10.32 -33.79
C GLY A 88 -0.65 -9.32 -33.63
N CYS A 89 -0.40 -8.51 -34.66
CA CYS A 89 0.53 -7.38 -34.64
C CYS A 89 -0.21 -6.08 -34.90
N THR A 90 0.14 -5.03 -34.17
CA THR A 90 -0.22 -3.64 -34.47
C THR A 90 0.98 -2.74 -34.16
N MET A 91 1.34 -1.88 -35.13
CA MET A 91 2.28 -0.79 -34.92
C MET A 91 1.52 0.41 -34.32
N GLN A 92 2.06 1.01 -33.26
CA GLN A 92 1.63 2.32 -32.78
C GLN A 92 2.84 3.22 -32.54
N SER A 93 2.72 4.46 -33.00
CA SER A 93 3.63 5.58 -32.78
C SER A 93 3.88 5.82 -31.29
N PHE A 94 5.12 6.14 -30.93
CA PHE A 94 5.54 6.37 -29.54
C PHE A 94 5.37 7.84 -29.15
N GLU A 95 4.59 8.09 -28.10
CA GLU A 95 4.65 9.34 -27.35
C GLU A 95 5.85 9.29 -26.40
N ALA A 96 6.77 10.25 -26.50
CA ALA A 96 7.92 10.31 -25.61
C ALA A 96 7.53 10.97 -24.27
N LYS A 97 7.33 10.14 -23.23
CA LYS A 97 7.13 10.60 -21.85
C LYS A 97 8.43 10.42 -21.06
N LEU A 98 8.94 11.49 -20.43
CA LEU A 98 10.05 11.39 -19.47
C LEU A 98 9.52 10.76 -18.18
N ILE A 99 9.95 9.54 -17.88
CA ILE A 99 9.57 8.80 -16.67
C ILE A 99 10.80 8.61 -15.80
N VAL A 100 10.84 9.29 -14.66
CA VAL A 100 11.89 9.11 -13.66
C VAL A 100 11.58 7.85 -12.86
N ARG A 101 12.46 6.85 -12.97
CA ARG A 101 12.29 5.53 -12.34
C ARG A 101 13.21 5.37 -11.14
N LYS A 102 12.70 4.81 -10.05
CA LYS A 102 13.52 4.38 -8.90
C LYS A 102 13.91 2.91 -9.04
N LYS A 103 15.18 2.60 -8.75
CA LYS A 103 15.71 1.24 -8.73
C LYS A 103 15.20 0.47 -7.49
N MET A 104 14.75 -0.75 -7.71
CA MET A 104 14.45 -1.73 -6.66
C MET A 104 15.67 -2.60 -6.36
N THR A 105 15.96 -2.80 -5.09
CA THR A 105 17.08 -3.61 -4.59
C THR A 105 16.55 -4.91 -3.97
N LEU A 106 17.41 -5.93 -3.83
CA LEU A 106 17.03 -7.21 -3.20
C LEU A 106 16.45 -7.02 -1.79
N ASP A 107 17.09 -6.19 -0.95
CA ASP A 107 16.59 -5.82 0.38
C ASP A 107 15.15 -5.26 0.34
N LYS A 108 14.81 -4.46 -0.68
CA LYS A 108 13.44 -3.97 -0.85
C LYS A 108 12.48 -5.09 -1.28
N ILE A 109 12.91 -6.01 -2.13
CA ILE A 109 12.10 -7.17 -2.55
C ILE A 109 11.78 -8.04 -1.34
N GLU A 110 12.77 -8.33 -0.51
CA GLU A 110 12.60 -9.07 0.75
C GLU A 110 11.64 -8.35 1.70
N LYS A 111 11.81 -7.03 1.86
CA LYS A 111 10.89 -6.20 2.67
C LYS A 111 9.46 -6.22 2.12
N ILE A 112 9.27 -6.10 0.80
CA ILE A 112 7.95 -6.19 0.14
C ILE A 112 7.32 -7.54 0.44
N THR A 113 8.05 -8.63 0.18
CA THR A 113 7.58 -10.01 0.35
C THR A 113 7.14 -10.26 1.79
N ARG A 114 7.94 -9.79 2.76
CA ARG A 114 7.62 -9.89 4.18
C ARG A 114 6.31 -9.15 4.53
N ILE A 115 6.14 -7.93 4.04
CA ILE A 115 4.92 -7.14 4.31
C ILE A 115 3.70 -7.78 3.64
N SER A 116 3.84 -8.28 2.40
CA SER A 116 2.73 -8.92 1.67
C SER A 116 2.23 -10.18 2.41
N ASN A 117 3.13 -11.01 2.95
CA ASN A 117 2.76 -12.15 3.79
C ASN A 117 1.95 -11.72 5.03
N ILE A 118 2.39 -10.67 5.72
CA ILE A 118 1.68 -10.15 6.91
C ILE A 118 0.30 -9.58 6.51
N MET A 119 0.20 -8.89 5.39
CA MET A 119 -1.08 -8.39 4.88
C MET A 119 -2.08 -9.51 4.61
N TYR A 120 -1.61 -10.64 4.07
CA TYR A 120 -2.45 -11.79 3.77
C TYR A 120 -3.05 -12.39 5.05
N GLU A 121 -2.28 -12.40 6.14
CA GLU A 121 -2.70 -12.96 7.43
C GLU A 121 -3.40 -11.95 8.35
N ASN A 122 -3.26 -10.64 8.07
CA ASN A 122 -3.74 -9.58 8.94
C ASN A 122 -4.52 -8.49 8.19
N GLU A 123 -5.85 -8.59 8.28
CA GLU A 123 -6.77 -7.65 7.64
C GLU A 123 -6.58 -6.19 8.11
N ASP A 124 -6.17 -5.96 9.36
CA ASP A 124 -5.93 -4.61 9.88
C ASP A 124 -4.70 -3.98 9.19
N VAL A 125 -3.65 -4.78 8.90
CA VAL A 125 -2.49 -4.33 8.13
C VAL A 125 -2.90 -3.99 6.70
N MET A 126 -3.75 -4.82 6.08
CA MET A 126 -4.28 -4.54 4.75
C MET A 126 -5.06 -3.20 4.73
N LYS A 127 -5.90 -2.94 5.74
CA LYS A 127 -6.66 -1.68 5.87
C LYS A 127 -5.72 -0.48 6.03
N VAL A 128 -4.72 -0.57 6.90
CA VAL A 128 -3.74 0.51 7.10
C VAL A 128 -2.98 0.81 5.82
N LEU A 129 -2.42 -0.19 5.14
CA LEU A 129 -1.67 0.04 3.90
C LEU A 129 -2.57 0.54 2.76
N SER A 130 -3.85 0.13 2.74
CA SER A 130 -4.83 0.71 1.81
C SER A 130 -5.07 2.20 2.06
N LEU A 131 -5.05 2.66 3.32
CA LEU A 131 -5.16 4.10 3.65
C LEU A 131 -3.91 4.88 3.26
N VAL A 132 -2.72 4.31 3.48
CA VAL A 132 -1.44 4.96 3.14
C VAL A 132 -1.30 5.23 1.64
N ASN A 133 -1.88 4.36 0.82
CA ASN A 133 -1.79 4.46 -0.64
C ASN A 133 -2.82 5.40 -1.27
N ARG A 134 -3.59 6.14 -0.47
CA ARG A 134 -4.52 7.15 -0.99
C ARG A 134 -3.81 8.49 -1.09
N ASP A 135 -4.17 9.27 -2.10
CA ASP A 135 -3.59 10.61 -2.31
C ASP A 135 -3.89 11.57 -1.14
N ASP A 136 -4.96 11.30 -0.38
CA ASP A 136 -5.38 12.04 0.82
C ASP A 136 -4.88 11.40 2.13
N PHE A 137 -3.89 10.49 2.09
CA PHE A 137 -3.36 9.85 3.30
C PHE A 137 -2.90 10.87 4.35
N GLY A 138 -2.22 11.93 3.92
CA GLY A 138 -1.72 13.01 4.76
C GLY A 138 -2.80 13.97 5.25
N THR A 139 -3.99 13.48 5.60
CA THR A 139 -5.09 14.26 6.22
C THR A 139 -5.29 13.81 7.66
N TRP A 140 -5.74 14.72 8.53
CA TRP A 140 -6.03 14.38 9.94
C TRP A 140 -7.00 13.21 10.07
N PHE A 141 -8.00 13.15 9.19
CA PHE A 141 -8.98 12.08 9.15
C PHE A 141 -8.36 10.70 8.89
N ASN A 142 -7.51 10.57 7.85
CA ASN A 142 -6.89 9.29 7.51
C ASN A 142 -5.80 8.89 8.50
N LEU A 143 -5.00 9.84 9.02
CA LEU A 143 -4.03 9.58 10.09
C LEU A 143 -4.73 9.08 11.36
N TYR A 144 -5.87 9.67 11.72
CA TYR A 144 -6.63 9.21 12.89
C TYR A 144 -7.21 7.81 12.68
N LYS A 145 -7.67 7.47 11.47
CA LYS A 145 -8.10 6.09 11.15
C LYS A 145 -6.97 5.09 11.32
N VAL A 146 -5.75 5.42 10.89
CA VAL A 146 -4.58 4.56 11.13
C VAL A 146 -4.31 4.42 12.62
N TYR A 147 -4.35 5.51 13.39
CA TYR A 147 -4.26 5.46 14.85
C TYR A 147 -5.30 4.52 15.46
N GLU A 148 -6.57 4.66 15.06
CA GLU A 148 -7.65 3.79 15.52
C GLU A 148 -7.33 2.32 15.15
N LEU A 149 -6.99 2.01 13.91
CA LEU A 149 -6.71 0.63 13.48
C LEU A 149 -5.54 -0.02 14.24
N ILE A 150 -4.46 0.72 14.49
CA ILE A 150 -3.27 0.19 15.18
C ILE A 150 -3.52 0.10 16.69
N ASP A 151 -4.16 1.11 17.29
CA ASP A 151 -4.25 1.24 18.75
C ASP A 151 -5.53 0.66 19.37
N GLN A 152 -6.60 0.44 18.57
CA GLN A 152 -7.97 0.12 19.00
C GLN A 152 -8.09 -1.01 20.01
N LYS A 153 -7.19 -1.99 20.00
CA LYS A 153 -7.36 -3.21 20.81
C LYS A 153 -6.51 -3.24 22.08
N LYS A 154 -5.41 -2.46 22.19
CA LYS A 154 -4.43 -2.67 23.27
C LYS A 154 -3.65 -1.44 23.75
N GLY A 155 -3.83 -0.23 23.20
CA GLY A 155 -2.95 0.91 23.55
C GLY A 155 -1.49 0.59 23.21
N ILE A 156 -1.29 -0.17 22.12
CA ILE A 156 -0.01 -0.78 21.79
C ILE A 156 1.03 0.27 21.42
N ILE A 157 0.60 1.38 20.81
CA ILE A 157 1.48 2.48 20.40
C ILE A 157 2.21 3.02 21.62
N TYR A 158 1.48 3.30 22.70
CA TYR A 158 2.07 3.75 23.96
C TYR A 158 2.84 2.64 24.67
N LYS A 159 2.28 1.43 24.79
CA LYS A 159 2.93 0.30 25.50
C LYS A 159 4.26 -0.13 24.90
N LYS A 160 4.43 0.07 23.60
CA LYS A 160 5.68 -0.24 22.87
C LYS A 160 6.57 0.98 22.65
N ASN A 161 6.19 2.14 23.20
CA ASN A 161 6.93 3.40 23.07
C ASN A 161 7.15 3.83 21.60
N TRP A 162 6.23 3.48 20.69
CA TRP A 162 6.29 3.93 19.29
C TRP A 162 5.95 5.41 19.16
N MET A 163 5.20 5.93 20.12
CA MET A 163 4.89 7.35 20.27
C MET A 163 4.88 7.72 21.76
N SER A 164 5.47 8.85 22.11
CA SER A 164 5.40 9.36 23.48
C SER A 164 3.97 9.82 23.82
N ARG A 165 3.64 9.84 25.11
CA ARG A 165 2.34 10.35 25.58
C ARG A 165 2.11 11.81 25.17
N LYS A 166 3.18 12.62 25.11
CA LYS A 166 3.12 14.02 24.66
C LYS A 166 2.75 14.09 23.18
N GLN A 167 3.43 13.33 22.32
CA GLN A 167 3.13 13.28 20.89
C GLN A 167 1.71 12.77 20.62
N LEU A 168 1.27 11.71 21.30
CA LEU A 168 -0.07 11.16 21.12
C LEU A 168 -1.18 12.13 21.55
N ASN A 169 -0.98 12.81 22.69
CA ASN A 169 -1.91 13.83 23.16
C ASN A 169 -1.93 15.02 22.20
N LEU A 170 -0.76 15.48 21.74
CA LEU A 170 -0.68 16.59 20.81
C LEU A 170 -1.33 16.27 19.46
N PHE A 171 -1.09 15.07 18.92
CA PHE A 171 -1.72 14.59 17.70
C PHE A 171 -3.25 14.56 17.85
N THR A 172 -3.76 13.88 18.87
CA THR A 172 -5.22 13.73 19.05
C THR A 172 -5.91 15.07 19.29
N ARG A 173 -5.32 15.98 20.08
CA ARG A 173 -5.84 17.34 20.25
C ARG A 173 -5.81 18.15 18.96
N THR A 174 -4.74 18.07 18.18
CA THR A 174 -4.63 18.81 16.92
C THR A 174 -5.63 18.31 15.88
N ALA A 175 -5.70 16.99 15.68
CA ALA A 175 -6.58 16.36 14.68
C ALA A 175 -8.08 16.55 14.97
N ASN A 176 -8.45 16.68 16.26
CA ASN A 176 -9.84 16.84 16.67
C ASN A 176 -10.29 18.30 16.76
N HIS A 177 -9.38 19.25 16.98
CA HIS A 177 -9.77 20.64 17.26
C HIS A 177 -9.89 21.48 15.97
N PRO A 178 -11.05 22.12 15.69
CA PRO A 178 -11.31 22.81 14.42
C PRO A 178 -10.36 23.98 14.14
N VAL A 179 -9.94 24.74 15.16
CA VAL A 179 -8.96 25.84 14.99
C VAL A 179 -7.56 25.32 14.67
N ALA A 180 -7.20 24.11 15.13
CA ALA A 180 -5.85 23.57 15.01
C ALA A 180 -5.72 22.65 13.78
N GLY A 181 -6.71 21.80 13.54
CA GLY A 181 -6.77 20.92 12.37
C GLY A 181 -7.39 21.56 11.12
N GLY A 182 -7.98 22.75 11.25
CA GLY A 182 -8.63 23.47 10.15
C GLY A 182 -9.88 22.74 9.64
N PHE A 183 -10.18 22.90 8.35
CA PHE A 183 -11.33 22.25 7.69
C PHE A 183 -11.25 20.71 7.74
N GLU A 184 -10.04 20.15 7.87
CA GLU A 184 -9.79 18.71 7.95
C GLU A 184 -9.89 18.16 9.37
N ALA A 185 -10.20 19.00 10.37
CA ALA A 185 -10.41 18.55 11.74
C ALA A 185 -11.61 17.60 11.82
N ARG A 186 -11.53 16.58 12.68
CA ARG A 186 -12.60 15.58 12.84
C ARG A 186 -13.87 16.16 13.45
N HIS A 187 -13.78 17.27 14.17
CA HIS A 187 -14.92 17.96 14.77
C HIS A 187 -15.06 19.37 14.20
N LEU A 188 -16.29 19.70 13.80
CA LEU A 188 -16.65 21.03 13.31
C LEU A 188 -16.77 22.07 14.44
N LEU A 189 -16.98 21.61 15.67
CA LEU A 189 -17.06 22.42 16.87
C LEU A 189 -16.37 21.67 18.02
N ASP A 190 -15.50 22.36 18.75
CA ASP A 190 -14.90 21.87 19.99
C ASP A 190 -15.02 22.99 21.03
N LYS A 191 -15.22 22.61 22.31
CA LYS A 191 -15.34 23.53 23.45
C LYS A 191 -14.04 23.67 24.24
N THR A 192 -13.03 22.86 23.90
CA THR A 192 -11.71 22.91 24.52
C THR A 192 -10.84 23.95 23.84
N GLU A 193 -9.83 24.46 24.54
CA GLU A 193 -8.85 25.35 23.91
C GLU A 193 -7.94 24.56 22.95
N PRO A 194 -7.54 25.15 21.80
CA PRO A 194 -6.59 24.51 20.91
C PRO A 194 -5.26 24.26 21.62
N PRO A 195 -4.47 23.27 21.17
CA PRO A 195 -3.08 23.16 21.63
C PRO A 195 -2.32 24.46 21.30
N GLU A 196 -1.51 24.96 22.24
CA GLU A 196 -0.72 26.19 22.04
C GLU A 196 0.25 26.11 20.85
N ASN A 197 0.80 24.91 20.62
CA ASN A 197 1.66 24.61 19.50
C ASN A 197 1.08 23.39 18.77
N PRO A 198 0.09 23.59 17.87
CA PRO A 198 -0.49 22.50 17.08
C PRO A 198 0.58 21.69 16.34
N MET A 199 0.33 20.39 16.19
CA MET A 199 1.22 19.54 15.38
C MET A 199 1.07 19.89 13.90
N GLU A 200 2.18 20.02 13.19
CA GLU A 200 2.15 20.19 11.74
C GLU A 200 1.68 18.90 11.05
N LEU A 201 0.83 19.01 10.04
CA LEU A 201 0.28 17.83 9.35
C LEU A 201 1.38 16.96 8.71
N LYS A 202 2.45 17.60 8.23
CA LYS A 202 3.64 16.90 7.71
C LYS A 202 4.38 16.15 8.82
N GLU A 203 4.53 16.76 10.00
CA GLU A 203 5.14 16.11 11.18
C GLU A 203 4.32 14.89 11.60
N ALA A 204 2.99 15.05 11.67
CA ALA A 204 2.08 13.95 11.98
C ALA A 204 2.21 12.82 10.96
N THR A 205 2.27 13.15 9.66
CA THR A 205 2.38 12.16 8.59
C THR A 205 3.66 11.34 8.71
N GLU A 206 4.82 11.96 8.93
CA GLU A 206 6.09 11.24 9.14
C GLU A 206 6.04 10.39 10.41
N LEU A 207 5.49 10.91 11.50
CA LEU A 207 5.31 10.17 12.75
C LEU A 207 4.47 8.90 12.53
N PHE A 208 3.43 8.95 11.69
CA PHE A 208 2.63 7.77 11.38
C PHE A 208 3.34 6.79 10.45
N TYR A 209 4.19 7.25 9.53
CA TYR A 209 5.07 6.34 8.78
C TYR A 209 5.95 5.52 9.73
N ASP A 210 6.54 6.16 10.74
CA ASP A 210 7.38 5.50 11.74
C ASP A 210 6.58 4.52 12.63
N VAL A 211 5.36 4.90 13.05
CA VAL A 211 4.48 4.03 13.84
C VAL A 211 4.08 2.79 13.03
N ILE A 212 3.71 2.96 11.76
CA ILE A 212 3.34 1.85 10.87
C ILE A 212 4.54 0.91 10.69
N GLU A 213 5.74 1.44 10.48
CA GLU A 213 6.95 0.62 10.32
C GLU A 213 7.26 -0.19 11.58
N GLN A 214 7.20 0.45 12.75
CA GLN A 214 7.40 -0.24 14.04
C GLN A 214 6.35 -1.32 14.29
N TRP A 215 5.09 -1.06 13.91
CA TRP A 215 4.01 -2.04 14.03
C TRP A 215 4.21 -3.25 13.12
N ILE A 216 4.57 -3.04 11.85
CA ILE A 216 4.87 -4.12 10.89
C ILE A 216 6.05 -4.97 11.39
N ASN A 217 7.12 -4.35 11.88
CA ASN A 217 8.26 -5.08 12.42
C ASN A 217 7.85 -5.92 13.64
N TYR A 218 7.06 -5.35 14.55
CA TYR A 218 6.53 -6.09 15.71
C TYR A 218 5.67 -7.30 15.32
N LEU A 219 4.87 -7.19 14.26
CA LEU A 219 4.06 -8.31 13.75
C LEU A 219 4.95 -9.40 13.11
N SER A 220 5.99 -8.98 12.38
CA SER A 220 6.99 -9.87 11.78
C SER A 220 7.70 -10.71 12.85
N ASP A 221 8.18 -10.06 13.90
CA ASP A 221 8.93 -10.71 14.98
C ASP A 221 8.08 -11.74 15.73
N LYS A 222 6.77 -11.49 15.86
CA LYS A 222 5.84 -12.43 16.49
C LYS A 222 5.62 -13.70 15.69
N GLN A 223 5.53 -13.61 14.36
CA GLN A 223 5.39 -14.77 13.47
C GLN A 223 6.63 -15.67 13.53
N MET A 224 7.82 -15.14 13.81
CA MET A 224 9.05 -15.93 13.97
C MET A 224 9.15 -16.68 15.31
N THR A 225 8.39 -16.25 16.33
CA THR A 225 8.43 -16.83 17.69
C THR A 225 7.28 -17.78 18.02
N SER A 226 6.33 -17.94 17.10
CA SER A 226 5.11 -18.77 17.26
C SER A 226 5.22 -20.04 16.43
#